data_AF-A0A959X4X6-F1
#
_entry.id   AF-A0A959X4X6-F1
#
_cell.length_a   1.000
_cell.length_b   1.000
_cell.length_c   1.000
_cell.angle_alpha   90.00
_cell.angle_beta   90.00
_cell.angle_gamma   90.00
#
_symmetry.space_group_name_H-M   'P 1'
#
loop_
_entity.id
_entity.type
_entity.pdbx_description
1 polymer ?
#
loop_
_entity_poly.entity_id
_entity_poly.type
_entity_poly.pdbx_seq_one_letter_code
_entity_poly.pdbx_strand_id
1 'polypeptide(L)' 'MREALGRRAQRHGRSMEAEVREILAEQVRMDLVFPNVLIEFHAAMREDPIEFVIPERTYDEPRVSF' A
#
# COMPACT_ATOMS: atom_id res chain seq x y z
N MET A 1 14.36 -5.85 25.48
CA MET A 1 13.67 -5.31 24.27
C MET A 1 12.82 -4.08 24.58
N ARG A 2 11.86 -4.16 25.52
CA ARG A 2 10.97 -3.04 25.91
C ARG A 2 11.69 -1.75 26.30
N GLU A 3 12.78 -1.85 27.05
CA GLU A 3 13.58 -0.67 27.46
C GLU A 3 14.31 0.01 26.31
N ALA A 4 14.80 -0.76 25.34
CA ALA A 4 15.47 -0.21 24.16
C ALA A 4 14.48 0.57 23.29
N LEU A 5 13.26 0.03 23.14
CA LEU A 5 12.16 0.70 22.44
C LEU A 5 11.73 1.98 23.18
N GLY A 6 11.61 1.93 24.51
CA GLY A 6 11.32 3.12 25.32
C GLY A 6 12.36 4.22 25.17
N ARG A 7 13.66 3.86 25.22
CA ARG A 7 14.77 4.82 24.99
C ARG A 7 14.76 5.40 23.57
N ARG A 8 14.27 4.65 22.58
CA ARG A 8 14.13 5.15 21.20
C ARG A 8 12.95 6.11 21.09
N ALA A 9 11.77 5.72 21.58
CA ALA A 9 10.59 6.57 21.62
C ALA A 9 10.87 7.92 22.31
N GLN A 10 11.58 7.88 23.45
CA GLN A 10 11.96 9.09 24.19
C GLN A 10 12.90 10.00 23.38
N ARG A 11 13.89 9.44 22.66
CA ARG A 11 14.77 10.22 21.77
C ARG A 11 14.02 10.92 20.64
N HIS A 12 12.94 10.30 20.16
CA HIS A 12 12.10 10.84 19.10
C HIS A 12 10.95 11.73 19.62
N GLY A 13 10.83 11.91 20.95
CA GLY A 13 9.74 12.68 21.55
C GLY A 13 8.35 12.05 21.34
N ARG A 14 8.29 10.72 21.17
CA ARG A 14 7.08 9.96 20.84
C ARG A 14 6.65 9.08 22.01
N SER A 15 5.37 8.71 22.03
CA SER A 15 4.91 7.60 22.89
C SER A 15 5.48 6.28 22.37
N MET A 16 5.56 5.27 23.25
CA MET A 16 6.02 3.94 22.85
C MET A 16 5.14 3.33 21.75
N GLU A 17 3.83 3.59 21.78
CA GLU A 17 2.90 3.14 20.74
C GLU A 17 3.16 3.85 19.39
N ALA A 18 3.34 5.17 19.41
CA ALA A 18 3.66 5.94 18.21
C ALA A 18 4.98 5.48 17.58
N GLU A 19 5.96 5.13 18.40
CA GLU A 19 7.24 4.59 17.94
C GLU A 19 7.09 3.22 17.27
N VAL A 20 6.26 2.33 17.83
CA VAL A 20 5.96 1.03 17.21
C VAL A 20 5.24 1.22 15.87
N ARG A 21 4.28 2.14 15.82
CA ARG A 21 3.54 2.46 14.58
C ARG A 21 4.48 2.92 13.47
N GLU A 22 5.49 3.71 13.82
CA GLU A 22 6.47 4.22 12.86
C GLU A 22 7.44 3.15 12.37
N ILE A 23 7.91 2.25 13.26
CA ILE A 23 8.71 1.07 12.85
C ILE A 23 7.93 0.22 11.85
N LEU A 24 6.67 -0.07 12.16
CA LEU A 24 5.82 -0.88 11.29
C LEU A 24 5.55 -0.17 9.96
N ALA A 25 5.33 1.14 9.98
CA ALA A 25 5.13 1.92 8.76
C ALA A 25 6.40 1.96 7.89
N GLU A 26 7.59 2.06 8.49
CA GLU A 26 8.87 1.97 7.77
C GLU A 26 9.02 0.59 7.12
N GLN A 27 8.77 -0.49 7.85
CA GLN A 27 8.85 -1.86 7.31
C GLN A 27 7.85 -2.09 6.17
N VAL A 28 6.60 -1.68 6.35
CA VAL A 28 5.57 -1.79 5.30
C VAL A 28 5.92 -0.95 4.08
N ARG A 29 6.49 0.25 4.25
CA ARG A 29 6.99 1.06 3.12
C ARG A 29 8.17 0.42 2.41
N MET A 30 9.06 -0.25 3.15
CA MET A 30 10.16 -1.03 2.55
C MET A 30 9.64 -2.23 1.76
N ASP A 31 8.62 -2.92 2.28
CA ASP A 31 7.96 -4.02 1.56
C ASP A 31 7.13 -3.51 0.37
N LEU A 32 6.62 -2.27 0.43
CA LEU A 32 5.94 -1.57 -0.65
C LEU A 32 6.88 -0.85 -1.63
N VAL A 33 8.20 -1.02 -1.53
CA VAL A 33 9.10 -0.84 -2.69
C VAL A 33 8.93 -2.00 -3.67
N PHE A 34 7.69 -2.48 -3.83
CA PHE A 34 7.27 -2.90 -5.15
C PHE A 34 7.23 -1.65 -6.01
N PRO A 35 7.77 -1.68 -7.23
CA PRO A 35 7.40 -0.67 -8.20
C PRO A 35 5.88 -0.54 -8.16
N ASN A 36 5.37 0.66 -7.88
CA ASN A 36 3.94 0.86 -7.82
C ASN A 36 3.42 0.60 -9.24
N VAL A 37 3.00 -0.64 -9.49
CA VAL A 37 2.69 -1.17 -10.82
C VAL A 37 1.65 -0.29 -11.49
N LEU A 38 0.75 0.33 -10.72
CA LEU A 38 -0.24 1.26 -11.24
C LEU A 38 0.37 2.59 -11.71
N ILE A 39 1.39 3.11 -11.00
CA ILE A 39 2.13 4.31 -11.41
C ILE A 39 2.98 4.01 -12.65
N GLU A 40 3.70 2.88 -12.67
CA GLU A 40 4.49 2.47 -13.83
C GLU A 40 3.61 2.19 -15.05
N PHE A 41 2.49 1.50 -14.86
CA PHE A 41 1.50 1.26 -15.90
C PHE A 41 0.91 2.58 -16.41
N HIS A 42 0.58 3.52 -15.52
CA HIS A 42 0.09 4.84 -15.92
C HIS A 42 1.13 5.63 -16.74
N ALA A 43 2.40 5.59 -16.34
CA ALA A 43 3.49 6.22 -17.08
C ALA A 43 3.66 5.58 -18.48
N ALA A 44 3.68 4.24 -18.56
CA ALA A 44 3.79 3.52 -19.81
C ALA A 44 2.62 3.81 -20.77
N MET A 45 1.37 3.83 -20.28
CA MET A 45 0.19 4.16 -21.08
C MET A 45 0.17 5.62 -21.59
N ARG A 46 0.90 6.54 -20.94
CA ARG A 46 1.05 7.91 -21.44
C ARG A 46 2.05 8.03 -22.59
N GLU A 47 3.08 7.18 -22.60
CA GLU A 47 4.12 7.16 -23.63
C GLU A 47 3.68 6.39 -24.87
N ASP A 48 2.97 5.27 -24.68
CA ASP A 48 2.38 4.46 -25.75
C ASP A 48 0.93 4.10 -25.40
N PRO A 49 -0.05 4.95 -25.79
CA PRO A 49 -1.44 4.72 -25.45
C PRO A 49 -1.99 3.50 -26.21
N ILE A 50 -2.18 2.40 -25.50
CA ILE A 50 -2.90 1.26 -26.05
C ILE A 50 -4.41 1.57 -26.00
N GLU A 51 -5.10 1.44 -27.13
CA GLU A 51 -6.56 1.44 -27.14
C GLU A 51 -7.08 0.19 -26.43
N PHE A 52 -7.39 0.34 -25.15
CA PHE A 52 -7.98 -0.72 -24.36
C PHE A 52 -9.49 -0.77 -24.65
N VAL A 53 -9.93 -1.79 -25.39
CA VAL A 53 -11.35 -2.10 -25.51
C VAL A 53 -11.80 -2.65 -24.16
N ILE A 54 -12.43 -1.81 -23.35
CA ILE A 54 -13.03 -2.23 -22.07
C ILE A 54 -14.21 -3.15 -22.44
N PRO A 55 -14.18 -4.44 -22.08
CA PRO A 55 -15.30 -5.33 -22.36
C PRO A 55 -16.54 -4.82 -21.63
N GLU A 56 -17.69 -4.93 -22.29
CA GLU A 56 -18.96 -4.64 -21.63
C GLU A 56 -19.07 -5.52 -20.39
N ARG A 57 -19.44 -4.92 -19.25
CA ARG A 57 -19.74 -5.69 -18.04
C ARG A 57 -20.95 -6.57 -18.31
N THR A 58 -20.72 -7.84 -18.62
CA THR A 58 -21.74 -8.87 -18.54
C THR A 58 -22.01 -9.13 -17.06
N TYR A 59 -22.95 -8.39 -16.49
CA TYR A 59 -23.51 -8.73 -15.19
C TYR A 59 -24.34 -10.00 -15.37
N ASP A 60 -23.78 -11.15 -15.01
CA ASP A 60 -24.60 -12.31 -14.70
C ASP A 60 -25.39 -12.00 -13.42
N GLU A 61 -26.71 -12.21 -13.44
CA GLU A 61 -27.52 -12.11 -12.23
C GLU A 61 -26.91 -13.00 -11.14
N PRO A 62 -26.75 -12.50 -9.91
CA PRO A 62 -26.19 -13.30 -8.82
C PRO A 62 -27.04 -14.56 -8.63
N ARG A 63 -26.42 -15.73 -8.75
CA ARG A 63 -27.07 -17.06 -8.70
C ARG A 63 -27.63 -17.45 -7.33
N VAL A 64 -27.94 -16.50 -6.46
CA VAL A 64 -28.44 -16.81 -5.11
C VAL A 64 -29.59 -15.88 -4.75
N SER A 65 -30.81 -16.44 -4.81
CA SER A 65 -31.97 -15.97 -4.06
C SER A 65 -31.90 -16.56 -2.65
N PHE A 66 -31.95 -15.72 -1.62
CA PHE A 66 -32.09 -16.12 -0.22
C PHE A 66 -33.54 -16.49 0.11
#